data_AF-A0A4Q3UZE8-F1
#
_entry.id   AF-A0A4Q3UZE8-F1
#
_cell.length_a   1.000
_cell.length_b   1.000
_cell.length_c   1.000
_cell.angle_alpha   90.00
_cell.angle_beta   90.00
_cell.angle_gamma   90.00
#
_symmetry.space_group_name_H-M   'P 1'
#
loop_
_entity.id
_entity.type
_entity.pdbx_description
1 polymer ?
#
loop_
_entity_poly.entity_id
_entity_poly.type
_entity_poly.pdbx_seq_one_letter_code
_entity_poly.pdbx_strand_id
1 'polypeptide(L)'
;MTLSLAAALLIAAPATAREIHIPDEFRPAAPGAVRIAGRLGKKLDLCVANRLLAQNLEDVIAPYRAKTETGVTDWRCEYWGKWFTSLALADAYRSTPTTRAKRDEGAKALIATAADDGYLGTRLPDHRLEGWDVWGRKYALLGLITYLLCPPDLRRFPDPRACLIA
;
A
#
# COMPACT_ATOMS: atom_id res chain seq x y z
N MET A 1 82.10 -8.66 -23.72
CA MET A 1 80.74 -8.09 -23.56
C MET A 1 79.77 -9.26 -23.48
N THR A 2 79.52 -9.76 -22.27
CA THR A 2 78.73 -10.99 -22.01
C THR A 2 77.26 -10.62 -21.88
N LEU A 3 76.41 -11.08 -22.81
CA LEU A 3 74.96 -10.98 -22.67
C LEU A 3 74.46 -12.08 -21.74
N SER A 4 73.89 -11.69 -20.60
CA SER A 4 73.16 -12.58 -19.69
C SER A 4 71.68 -12.57 -20.08
N LEU A 5 71.14 -13.72 -20.51
CA LEU A 5 69.69 -13.89 -20.70
C LEU A 5 69.04 -14.12 -19.33
N ALA A 6 68.29 -13.14 -18.83
CA ALA A 6 67.39 -13.33 -17.71
C ALA A 6 66.02 -13.80 -18.23
N ALA A 7 65.66 -15.05 -17.97
CA ALA A 7 64.32 -15.56 -18.24
C ALA A 7 63.38 -15.05 -17.15
N ALA A 8 62.53 -14.09 -17.47
CA ALA A 8 61.47 -13.62 -16.59
C ALA A 8 60.31 -14.64 -16.63
N LEU A 9 60.13 -15.36 -15.53
CA LEU A 9 58.99 -16.26 -15.33
C LEU A 9 57.76 -15.41 -14.98
N LEU A 10 56.88 -15.17 -15.96
CA LEU A 10 55.56 -14.56 -15.74
C LEU A 10 54.66 -15.60 -15.04
N ILE A 11 54.56 -15.51 -13.72
CA ILE A 11 53.57 -16.26 -12.94
C ILE A 11 52.22 -15.58 -13.15
N ALA A 12 51.36 -16.14 -13.99
CA ALA A 12 49.97 -15.74 -14.08
C ALA A 12 49.28 -16.09 -12.75
N ALA A 13 48.93 -15.07 -11.96
CA ALA A 13 48.10 -15.27 -10.78
C ALA A 13 46.77 -15.89 -11.21
N PRO A 14 46.25 -16.91 -10.49
CA PRO A 14 44.97 -17.49 -10.84
C PRO A 14 43.91 -16.40 -10.69
N ALA A 15 43.12 -16.18 -11.74
CA ALA A 15 41.92 -15.37 -11.63
C ALA A 15 41.02 -16.08 -10.62
N THR A 16 40.96 -15.57 -9.38
CA THR A 16 40.01 -16.05 -8.39
C THR A 16 38.63 -15.80 -8.96
N ALA A 17 37.92 -16.88 -9.29
CA ALA A 17 36.51 -16.79 -9.66
C ALA A 17 35.80 -16.05 -8.52
N ARG A 18 35.27 -14.86 -8.83
CA ARG A 18 34.53 -14.09 -7.85
C ARG A 18 33.23 -14.84 -7.59
N GLU A 19 33.14 -15.49 -6.45
CA GLU A 19 31.96 -16.22 -6.03
C GLU A 19 30.79 -15.24 -5.94
N ILE A 20 29.83 -15.36 -6.87
CA ILE A 20 28.61 -14.55 -6.85
C ILE A 20 27.68 -15.19 -5.83
N HIS A 21 27.71 -14.68 -4.60
CA HIS A 21 26.76 -15.09 -3.58
C HIS A 21 25.42 -14.38 -3.82
N ILE A 22 24.46 -15.07 -4.45
CA ILE A 22 23.08 -14.59 -4.54
C ILE A 22 22.37 -14.99 -3.24
N PRO A 23 21.84 -14.05 -2.45
CA PRO A 23 21.06 -14.38 -1.26
C PRO A 23 19.83 -15.22 -1.66
N ASP A 24 19.63 -16.35 -0.98
CA ASP A 24 18.40 -17.14 -1.08
C ASP A 24 17.29 -16.43 -0.29
N GLU A 25 16.66 -15.44 -0.92
CA GLU A 25 15.60 -14.63 -0.32
C GLU A 25 14.36 -14.62 -1.21
N PHE A 26 13.21 -15.00 -0.64
CA PHE A 26 11.93 -14.78 -1.28
C PHE A 26 11.45 -13.35 -1.02
N ARG A 27 11.42 -12.52 -2.07
CA ARG A 27 10.88 -11.16 -2.01
C ARG A 27 9.57 -11.06 -2.80
N PRO A 28 8.55 -10.36 -2.28
CA PRO A 28 7.38 -10.02 -3.06
C PRO A 28 7.76 -9.28 -4.34
N ALA A 29 7.04 -9.55 -5.43
CA ALA A 29 7.17 -8.74 -6.64
C ALA A 29 6.77 -7.29 -6.35
N ALA A 30 7.45 -6.33 -6.97
CA ALA A 30 7.09 -4.93 -6.85
C ALA A 30 5.63 -4.70 -7.28
N PRO A 31 4.90 -3.74 -6.67
CA PRO A 31 3.54 -3.42 -7.09
C PRO A 31 3.47 -3.11 -8.59
N GLY A 32 2.50 -3.70 -9.29
CA GLY A 32 2.34 -3.54 -10.74
C GLY A 32 3.32 -4.34 -11.62
N ALA A 33 4.32 -5.03 -11.05
CA ALA A 33 5.27 -5.86 -11.81
C ALA A 33 4.60 -7.07 -12.49
N VAL A 34 3.43 -7.48 -12.00
CA VAL A 34 2.64 -8.58 -12.56
C VAL A 34 1.32 -8.04 -13.09
N ARG A 35 0.94 -8.53 -14.28
CA ARG A 35 -0.38 -8.26 -14.87
C ARG A 35 -1.20 -9.54 -14.94
N ILE A 36 -2.32 -9.54 -14.25
CA ILE A 36 -3.31 -10.61 -14.32
C ILE A 36 -4.19 -10.35 -15.55
N ALA A 37 -4.17 -11.28 -16.50
CA ALA A 37 -4.91 -11.23 -17.74
C ALA A 37 -6.07 -12.24 -17.75
N GLY A 38 -6.73 -12.39 -18.91
CA GLY A 38 -7.80 -13.36 -19.11
C GLY A 38 -9.06 -13.06 -18.29
N ARG A 39 -9.79 -14.11 -17.89
CA ARG A 39 -11.06 -13.98 -17.15
C ARG A 39 -10.88 -13.26 -15.82
N LEU A 40 -9.81 -13.56 -15.08
CA LEU A 40 -9.55 -12.96 -13.77
C LEU A 40 -9.18 -11.48 -13.91
N GLY A 41 -8.31 -11.14 -14.87
CA GLY A 41 -7.98 -9.74 -15.17
C GLY A 41 -9.22 -8.91 -15.48
N LYS A 42 -10.12 -9.43 -16.34
CA LYS A 42 -11.40 -8.77 -16.66
C LYS A 42 -12.29 -8.55 -15.42
N LYS A 43 -12.32 -9.50 -14.49
CA LYS A 43 -13.10 -9.36 -13.24
C LYS A 43 -12.49 -8.33 -12.28
N LEU A 44 -11.16 -8.26 -12.21
CA LEU A 44 -10.46 -7.21 -11.48
C LEU A 44 -10.77 -5.83 -12.07
N ASP A 45 -10.66 -5.67 -13.39
CA ASP A 45 -10.97 -4.41 -14.07
C ASP A 45 -12.42 -3.96 -13.81
N LEU A 46 -13.38 -4.89 -13.83
CA LEU A 46 -14.79 -4.60 -13.49
C LEU A 46 -14.95 -4.17 -12.02
N CYS A 47 -14.23 -4.79 -11.08
CA CYS A 47 -14.26 -4.39 -9.67
C CYS A 47 -13.70 -2.97 -9.49
N VAL A 48 -12.57 -2.67 -10.11
CA VAL A 48 -11.97 -1.33 -10.06
C VAL A 48 -12.94 -0.28 -10.60
N ALA A 49 -13.51 -0.50 -11.78
CA ALA A 49 -14.42 0.45 -12.41
C ALA A 49 -15.74 0.63 -11.63
N ASN A 50 -16.41 -0.48 -11.31
CA ASN A 50 -17.81 -0.43 -10.85
C ASN A 50 -17.98 -0.52 -9.33
N ARG A 51 -16.94 -0.91 -8.59
CA ARG A 51 -16.99 -0.96 -7.12
C ARG A 51 -16.09 0.08 -6.49
N LEU A 52 -14.85 0.22 -6.94
CA LEU A 52 -13.88 1.09 -6.28
C LEU A 52 -14.04 2.55 -6.75
N LEU A 53 -14.03 2.79 -8.05
CA LEU A 53 -14.15 4.13 -8.63
C LEU A 53 -15.57 4.69 -8.57
N ALA A 54 -16.58 3.83 -8.73
CA ALA A 54 -17.99 4.23 -8.65
C ALA A 54 -18.50 4.43 -7.21
N GLN A 55 -17.70 4.13 -6.17
CA GLN A 55 -18.11 4.36 -4.79
C GLN A 55 -18.35 5.85 -4.54
N ASN A 56 -19.55 6.19 -4.08
CA ASN A 56 -19.82 7.51 -3.54
C ASN A 56 -19.02 7.68 -2.25
N LEU A 57 -18.15 8.70 -2.22
CA LEU A 57 -17.26 8.94 -1.09
C LEU A 57 -18.04 9.40 0.14
N GLU A 58 -19.11 10.16 -0.06
CA GLU A 58 -19.89 10.71 1.05
C GLU A 58 -20.53 9.59 1.89
N ASP A 59 -21.02 8.50 1.26
CA ASP A 59 -21.63 7.37 1.96
C ASP A 59 -20.71 6.71 2.99
N VAL A 60 -19.40 6.76 2.76
CA VAL A 60 -18.40 6.16 3.66
C VAL A 60 -17.69 7.17 4.56
N ILE A 61 -17.79 8.48 4.26
CA ILE A 61 -17.21 9.56 5.07
C ILE A 61 -18.22 10.15 6.06
N ALA A 62 -19.50 10.22 5.71
CA ALA A 62 -20.54 10.83 6.55
C ALA A 62 -20.55 10.31 8.00
N PRO A 63 -20.40 8.99 8.28
CA PRO A 63 -20.35 8.49 9.65
C PRO A 63 -19.14 9.02 10.44
N TYR A 64 -17.99 9.17 9.78
CA TYR A 64 -16.79 9.70 10.40
C TYR A 64 -16.92 11.20 10.71
N ARG A 65 -17.63 11.95 9.87
CA ARG A 65 -17.90 13.37 10.12
C ARG A 65 -18.91 13.58 11.25
N ALA A 66 -20.01 12.81 11.23
CA ALA A 66 -21.13 12.99 12.15
C ALA A 66 -20.83 12.47 13.57
N LYS A 67 -20.03 11.40 13.71
CA LYS A 67 -19.61 10.81 14.98
C LYS A 67 -20.76 10.48 15.96
N THR A 68 -21.86 9.93 15.45
CA THR A 68 -23.10 9.73 16.23
C THR A 68 -23.24 8.32 16.81
N GLU A 69 -22.30 7.42 16.58
CA GLU A 69 -22.44 6.01 16.95
C GLU A 69 -22.22 5.75 18.44
N THR A 70 -23.08 4.92 19.02
CA THR A 70 -23.08 4.58 20.47
C THR A 70 -23.34 3.09 20.72
N GLY A 71 -23.96 2.39 19.76
CA GLY A 71 -24.45 1.02 19.94
C GLY A 71 -23.43 -0.06 19.60
N VAL A 72 -23.73 -1.30 20.01
CA VAL A 72 -22.90 -2.49 19.68
C VAL A 72 -23.09 -2.99 18.24
N THR A 73 -24.10 -2.48 17.52
CA THR A 73 -24.40 -2.78 16.11
C THR A 73 -23.97 -1.66 15.16
N ASP A 74 -23.20 -0.69 15.64
CA ASP A 74 -22.70 0.42 14.84
C ASP A 74 -21.33 0.07 14.25
N TRP A 75 -21.34 -0.62 13.10
CA TRP A 75 -20.14 -1.10 12.40
C TRP A 75 -19.78 -0.28 11.15
N ARG A 76 -20.43 0.87 10.90
CA ARG A 76 -20.24 1.64 9.65
C ARG A 76 -18.82 2.17 9.50
N CYS A 77 -18.10 2.32 10.62
CA CYS A 77 -16.68 2.66 10.65
C CYS A 77 -15.81 1.79 9.74
N GLU A 78 -16.12 0.50 9.54
CA GLU A 78 -15.24 -0.37 8.76
C GLU A 78 -15.27 -0.09 7.25
N TYR A 79 -16.34 0.54 6.75
CA TYR A 79 -16.61 0.64 5.32
C TYR A 79 -15.56 1.45 4.57
N TRP A 80 -15.20 2.61 5.13
CA TRP A 80 -14.16 3.45 4.51
C TRP A 80 -12.84 2.69 4.39
N GLY A 81 -12.37 2.06 5.47
CA GLY A 81 -11.05 1.42 5.45
C GLY A 81 -10.98 0.20 4.54
N LYS A 82 -12.05 -0.62 4.48
CA LYS A 82 -12.13 -1.75 3.54
C LYS A 82 -12.14 -1.28 2.08
N TRP A 83 -12.95 -0.28 1.77
CA TRP A 83 -13.01 0.29 0.43
C TRP A 83 -11.68 0.96 0.05
N PHE A 84 -11.15 1.79 0.92
CA PHE A 84 -9.97 2.60 0.64
C PHE A 84 -8.71 1.75 0.48
N THR A 85 -8.50 0.75 1.35
CA THR A 85 -7.38 -0.19 1.21
C THR A 85 -7.46 -0.90 -0.15
N SER A 86 -8.66 -1.33 -0.56
CA SER A 86 -8.87 -1.94 -1.88
C SER A 86 -8.54 -0.98 -3.03
N LEU A 87 -8.93 0.29 -2.93
CA LEU A 87 -8.63 1.32 -3.93
C LEU A 87 -7.13 1.62 -4.01
N ALA A 88 -6.44 1.73 -2.87
CA ALA A 88 -5.01 1.98 -2.82
C ALA A 88 -4.21 0.81 -3.43
N LEU A 89 -4.57 -0.44 -3.12
CA LEU A 89 -3.98 -1.62 -3.74
C LEU A 89 -4.27 -1.71 -5.24
N ALA A 90 -5.48 -1.34 -5.68
CA ALA A 90 -5.83 -1.28 -7.10
C ALA A 90 -5.01 -0.23 -7.85
N ASP A 91 -4.79 0.94 -7.25
CA ASP A 91 -3.93 1.98 -7.81
C ASP A 91 -2.47 1.53 -7.88
N ALA A 92 -1.96 0.83 -6.85
CA ALA A 92 -0.61 0.24 -6.86
C ALA A 92 -0.46 -0.86 -7.94
N TYR A 93 -1.53 -1.63 -8.20
CA TYR A 93 -1.57 -2.65 -9.25
C TYR A 93 -1.62 -2.06 -10.67
N ARG A 94 -2.36 -0.97 -10.87
CA ARG A 94 -2.48 -0.25 -12.15
C ARG A 94 -2.86 1.21 -11.94
N SER A 95 -1.86 2.06 -11.75
CA SER A 95 -2.13 3.46 -11.46
C SER A 95 -2.62 4.22 -12.69
N THR A 96 -3.69 4.98 -12.52
CA THR A 96 -4.26 5.89 -13.51
C THR A 96 -4.47 7.26 -12.86
N PRO A 97 -4.57 8.36 -13.62
CA PRO A 97 -4.92 9.66 -13.04
C PRO A 97 -6.19 9.62 -12.18
N THR A 98 -7.20 8.86 -12.62
CA THR A 98 -8.49 8.72 -11.93
C THR A 98 -8.37 7.97 -10.60
N THR A 99 -7.66 6.83 -10.57
CA THR A 99 -7.47 6.06 -9.33
C THR A 99 -6.66 6.85 -8.31
N ARG A 100 -5.61 7.55 -8.75
CA ARG A 100 -4.82 8.44 -7.89
C ARG A 100 -5.65 9.56 -7.30
N ALA A 101 -6.41 10.26 -8.13
CA ALA A 101 -7.25 11.36 -7.69
C ALA A 101 -8.28 10.89 -6.64
N LYS A 102 -8.99 9.78 -6.90
CA LYS A 102 -9.98 9.21 -5.98
C LYS A 102 -9.36 8.78 -4.65
N ARG A 103 -8.14 8.23 -4.71
CA ARG A 103 -7.38 7.83 -3.52
C ARG A 103 -6.91 9.03 -2.71
N ASP A 104 -6.35 10.06 -3.35
CA ASP A 104 -5.93 11.28 -2.66
C ASP A 104 -7.13 12.02 -2.05
N GLU A 105 -8.25 12.07 -2.76
CA GLU A 105 -9.53 12.62 -2.28
C GLU A 105 -10.03 11.83 -1.06
N GLY A 106 -10.08 10.50 -1.13
CA GLY A 106 -10.56 9.65 -0.04
C GLY A 106 -9.72 9.78 1.23
N ALA A 107 -8.39 9.82 1.12
CA ALA A 107 -7.49 10.01 2.26
C ALA A 107 -7.68 11.37 2.92
N LYS A 108 -7.69 12.45 2.13
CA LYS A 108 -7.90 13.81 2.62
C LYS A 108 -9.25 13.95 3.30
N ALA A 109 -10.31 13.40 2.70
CA ALA A 109 -11.66 13.45 3.25
C ALA A 109 -11.73 12.78 4.62
N LEU A 110 -11.12 11.60 4.79
CA LEU A 110 -11.08 10.94 6.10
C LEU A 110 -10.28 11.76 7.12
N ILE A 111 -9.06 12.20 6.78
CA ILE A 111 -8.20 12.96 7.71
C ILE A 111 -8.89 14.22 8.20
N ALA A 112 -9.64 14.90 7.33
CA ALA A 112 -10.43 16.08 7.68
C ALA A 112 -11.57 15.82 8.67
N THR A 113 -11.90 14.56 8.96
CA THR A 113 -12.90 14.19 9.98
C THR A 113 -12.29 13.87 11.36
N ALA A 114 -10.96 13.95 11.53
CA ALA A 114 -10.35 13.76 12.84
C ALA A 114 -10.92 14.78 13.84
N ALA A 115 -11.22 14.33 15.06
CA ALA A 115 -11.55 15.25 16.15
C ALA A 115 -10.30 15.99 16.63
N ASP A 116 -10.49 17.05 17.43
CA ASP A 116 -9.41 17.90 17.94
C ASP A 116 -8.35 17.15 18.74
N ASP A 117 -8.73 16.05 19.39
CA ASP A 117 -7.84 15.14 20.13
C ASP A 117 -7.19 14.06 19.26
N GLY A 118 -7.35 14.14 17.94
CA GLY A 118 -6.84 13.17 16.97
C GLY A 118 -7.70 11.91 16.84
N TYR A 119 -8.86 11.81 17.49
CA TYR A 119 -9.74 10.66 17.33
C TYR A 119 -10.28 10.56 15.90
N LEU A 120 -9.93 9.45 15.25
CA LEU A 120 -10.35 9.12 13.90
C LEU A 120 -11.28 7.89 13.91
N GLY A 121 -12.56 8.15 14.19
CA GLY A 121 -13.61 7.15 14.18
C GLY A 121 -15.00 7.81 14.09
N THR A 122 -16.03 7.01 14.30
CA THR A 122 -17.44 7.32 14.06
C THR A 122 -18.26 7.46 15.33
N ARG A 123 -17.64 7.35 16.51
CA ARG A 123 -18.35 7.35 17.80
C ARG A 123 -18.32 8.67 18.52
N LEU A 124 -19.33 8.86 19.37
CA LEU A 124 -19.34 9.92 20.37
C LEU A 124 -18.20 9.72 21.39
N PRO A 125 -17.69 10.81 22.01
CA PRO A 125 -16.57 10.75 22.95
C PRO A 125 -16.72 9.70 24.05
N ASP A 126 -17.91 9.62 24.66
CA ASP A 126 -18.18 8.74 25.80
C ASP A 126 -18.33 7.26 25.40
N HIS A 127 -18.43 6.96 24.10
CA HIS A 127 -18.61 5.61 23.56
C HIS A 127 -17.40 5.09 22.79
N ARG A 128 -16.27 5.81 22.86
CA ARG A 128 -15.00 5.36 22.27
C ARG A 128 -14.51 4.11 22.98
N LEU A 129 -13.76 3.27 22.25
CA LEU A 129 -13.26 1.96 22.69
C LEU A 129 -14.35 0.90 22.97
N GLU A 130 -15.63 1.23 22.81
CA GLU A 130 -16.73 0.29 22.91
C GLU A 130 -17.10 -0.29 21.53
N GLY A 131 -17.84 -1.41 21.55
CA GLY A 131 -18.39 -2.05 20.35
C GLY A 131 -17.35 -2.23 19.24
N TRP A 132 -17.58 -1.58 18.10
CA TRP A 132 -16.75 -1.69 16.90
C TRP A 132 -15.68 -0.61 16.76
N ASP A 133 -15.49 0.27 17.76
CA ASP A 133 -14.59 1.43 17.62
C ASP A 133 -13.15 1.04 17.29
N VAL A 134 -12.56 0.14 18.07
CA VAL A 134 -11.17 -0.33 17.86
C VAL A 134 -11.03 -1.00 16.49
N TRP A 135 -12.04 -1.76 16.08
CA TRP A 135 -12.09 -2.40 14.76
C TRP A 135 -12.14 -1.37 13.63
N GLY A 136 -13.01 -0.37 13.73
CA GLY A 136 -13.10 0.74 12.78
C GLY A 136 -11.79 1.50 12.64
N ARG A 137 -11.19 1.86 13.78
CA ARG A 137 -9.90 2.55 13.85
C ARG A 137 -8.79 1.74 13.20
N LYS A 138 -8.75 0.42 13.41
CA LYS A 138 -7.83 -0.49 12.72
C LYS A 138 -7.97 -0.35 11.20
N TYR A 139 -9.19 -0.40 10.65
CA TYR A 139 -9.40 -0.29 9.20
C TYR A 139 -9.06 1.09 8.64
N ALA A 140 -9.39 2.16 9.36
CA ALA A 140 -8.97 3.51 9.00
C ALA A 140 -7.44 3.60 8.92
N LEU A 141 -6.74 3.08 9.93
CA LEU A 141 -5.27 3.07 9.98
C LEU A 141 -4.67 2.21 8.87
N LEU A 142 -5.18 1.00 8.62
CA LEU A 142 -4.69 0.16 7.51
C LEU A 142 -4.83 0.87 6.16
N GLY A 143 -5.94 1.57 5.94
CA GLY A 143 -6.14 2.37 4.74
C GLY A 143 -5.11 3.50 4.60
N LEU A 144 -4.87 4.26 5.67
CA LEU A 144 -3.90 5.37 5.67
C LEU A 144 -2.44 4.89 5.59
N ILE A 145 -2.10 3.77 6.22
CA ILE A 145 -0.77 3.17 6.08
C ILE A 145 -0.57 2.72 4.62
N THR A 146 -1.57 2.07 4.02
CA THR A 146 -1.52 1.67 2.59
C THR A 146 -1.36 2.90 1.67
N TYR A 147 -2.02 4.02 2.00
CA TYR A 147 -1.86 5.28 1.28
C TYR A 147 -0.40 5.78 1.25
N LEU A 148 0.25 5.76 2.42
CA LEU A 148 1.64 6.21 2.57
C LEU A 148 2.62 5.24 1.91
N LEU A 149 2.35 3.94 2.00
CA LEU A 149 3.23 2.87 1.52
C LEU A 149 3.07 2.55 0.03
N CYS A 150 2.09 3.13 -0.66
CA CYS A 150 1.90 2.95 -2.10
C CYS A 150 1.62 4.33 -2.77
N PRO A 151 2.61 5.25 -2.83
CA PRO A 151 2.49 6.58 -3.38
C PRO A 151 2.33 6.51 -4.90
N PRO A 152 1.84 7.60 -5.52
CA PRO A 152 1.47 7.61 -6.93
C PRO A 152 2.67 7.51 -7.88
N ASP A 153 3.89 7.68 -7.37
CA ASP A 153 5.14 7.47 -8.10
C ASP A 153 5.92 6.32 -7.46
N LEU A 154 5.77 5.12 -8.04
CA LEU A 154 6.46 3.89 -7.62
C LEU A 154 8.00 4.01 -7.70
N ARG A 155 8.54 5.07 -8.32
CA ARG A 155 9.99 5.35 -8.38
C ARG A 155 10.59 5.81 -7.05
N ARG A 156 9.76 6.08 -6.03
CA ARG A 156 10.23 6.58 -4.73
C ARG A 156 10.53 5.51 -3.69
N PHE A 157 10.33 4.23 -4.01
CA PHE A 157 10.73 3.14 -3.11
C PHE A 157 11.93 2.38 -3.62
N PRO A 158 13.10 2.54 -2.98
CA PRO A 158 14.20 1.60 -3.13
C PRO A 158 13.93 0.27 -2.40
N ASP A 159 12.93 0.19 -1.51
CA ASP A 159 12.60 -1.02 -0.74
C ASP A 159 11.18 -1.56 -1.05
N PRO A 160 11.07 -2.72 -1.73
CA PRO A 160 9.79 -3.38 -2.00
C PRO A 160 9.05 -3.89 -0.76
N ARG A 161 9.66 -3.84 0.44
CA ARG A 161 9.01 -4.20 1.72
C ARG A 161 7.92 -3.21 2.16
N ALA A 162 7.88 -2.00 1.58
CA ALA A 162 6.96 -0.96 2.00
C ALA A 162 5.49 -1.27 1.67
N CYS A 163 5.14 -1.72 0.47
CA CYS A 163 3.74 -1.93 0.08
C CYS A 163 3.27 -3.36 0.48
N LEU A 164 3.45 -3.74 1.77
CA LEU A 164 3.03 -5.02 2.33
C LEU A 164 1.93 -4.83 3.37
N ILE A 165 0.72 -4.55 2.92
CA ILE A 165 -0.48 -4.82 3.70
C ILE A 165 -1.32 -5.77 2.87
N ALA A 166 -1.22 -7.06 3.21
CA ALA A 166 -2.10 -8.13 2.75
C ALA A 166 -3.21 -8.35 3.79
#